data_AF-A0A2T3W3U1-F1
#
_entry.id   AF-A0A2T3W3U1-F1
#
_cell.length_a   1.000
_cell.length_b   1.000
_cell.length_c   1.000
_cell.angle_alpha   90.00
_cell.angle_beta   90.00
_cell.angle_gamma   90.00
#
_symmetry.space_group_name_H-M   'P 1'
#
loop_
_entity.id
_entity.type
_entity.pdbx_description
1 polymer ?
#
loop_
_entity_poly.entity_id
_entity_poly.type
_entity_poly.pdbx_seq_one_letter_code
_entity_poly.pdbx_strand_id
1 'polypeptide(L)' 'MKRLLRHEADPLPASGRGYEHVCPRCGQGMTLHDLRDGDQAYWCHPCGAGHRASDPPPAALRLLPRAG' A
#
# COMPACT_ATOMS: atom_id res chain seq x y z
N MET A 1 -14.46 -14.99 29.05
CA MET A 1 -13.81 -13.67 29.19
C MET A 1 -13.73 -13.05 27.80
N LYS A 2 -14.53 -12.02 27.51
CA LYS A 2 -14.67 -11.46 26.16
C LYS A 2 -13.59 -10.40 25.98
N ARG A 3 -12.54 -10.71 25.22
CA ARG A 3 -11.48 -9.75 24.88
C ARG A 3 -12.10 -8.57 24.13
N LEU A 4 -12.10 -7.40 24.77
CA LEU A 4 -12.43 -6.14 24.13
C LEU A 4 -11.32 -5.84 23.14
N LEU A 5 -11.58 -6.10 21.85
CA LEU A 5 -10.74 -5.66 20.75
C LEU A 5 -10.78 -4.14 20.74
N ARG A 6 -9.66 -3.58 21.19
CA ARG A 6 -9.37 -2.15 21.24
C ARG A 6 -9.42 -1.64 19.80
N HIS A 7 -10.45 -0.87 19.48
CA HIS A 7 -10.53 -0.04 18.28
C HIS A 7 -9.50 1.10 18.44
N GLU A 8 -8.22 0.79 18.34
CA GLU A 8 -7.25 1.79 17.91
C GLU A 8 -7.54 1.96 16.42
N ALA A 9 -8.12 3.12 16.07
CA ALA A 9 -8.29 3.53 14.69
C ALA A 9 -6.89 3.64 14.08
N ASP A 10 -6.48 2.55 13.45
CA ASP A 10 -5.25 2.48 12.67
C ASP A 10 -5.35 3.62 11.63
N PRO A 11 -4.41 4.60 11.63
CA PRO A 11 -4.47 5.74 10.72
C PRO A 11 -4.32 5.33 9.24
N LEU A 12 -4.00 4.05 9.00
CA LEU A 12 -3.92 3.42 7.69
C LEU A 12 -5.01 2.35 7.62
N PRO A 13 -5.91 2.39 6.62
CA PRO A 13 -6.95 1.38 6.53
C PRO A 13 -6.32 -0.01 6.34
N ALA A 14 -6.73 -0.98 7.16
CA ALA A 14 -6.29 -2.39 7.14
C ALA A 14 -6.56 -3.14 5.81
N SER A 15 -7.11 -2.44 4.82
CA SER A 15 -7.19 -2.85 3.43
C SER A 15 -6.98 -1.57 2.62
N GLY A 16 -6.20 -1.59 1.55
CA GLY A 16 -6.02 -0.47 0.59
C GLY A 16 -7.29 -0.02 -0.14
N ARG A 17 -8.48 -0.13 0.48
CA ARG A 17 -9.77 0.35 0.01
C ARG A 17 -9.72 1.87 -0.03
N GLY A 18 -9.39 2.41 -1.21
CA GLY A 18 -9.34 3.84 -1.48
C GLY A 18 -7.96 4.40 -1.78
N TYR A 19 -6.91 3.56 -1.77
CA TYR A 19 -5.57 3.97 -2.16
C TYR A 19 -5.03 3.07 -3.28
N GLU A 20 -4.40 3.69 -4.26
CA GLU A 20 -3.64 3.03 -5.33
C GLU A 20 -2.15 3.20 -5.04
N HIS A 21 -1.42 2.09 -5.15
CA HIS A 21 0.04 2.13 -5.05
C HIS A 21 0.63 2.61 -6.37
N VAL A 22 1.29 3.76 -6.33
CA VAL A 22 1.88 4.42 -7.49
C VAL A 22 3.37 4.66 -7.27
N CYS A 23 4.12 4.67 -8.37
CA CYS A 23 5.54 4.95 -8.29
C CYS A 23 5.76 6.43 -7.91
N PRO A 24 6.55 6.74 -6.87
CA PRO A 24 6.82 8.12 -6.49
C PRO A 24 7.66 8.89 -7.54
N ARG A 25 8.24 8.19 -8.52
CA ARG A 25 9.04 8.80 -9.60
C ARG A 25 8.22 9.15 -10.83
N CYS A 26 7.39 8.22 -11.31
CA CYS A 26 6.63 8.40 -12.56
C CYS A 26 5.11 8.49 -12.36
N GLY A 27 4.59 8.28 -11.15
CA GLY A 27 3.16 8.28 -10.85
C GLY A 27 2.37 7.10 -11.41
N GLN A 28 3.05 6.13 -12.02
CA GLN A 28 2.41 4.97 -12.65
C GLN A 28 2.06 3.90 -11.61
N GLY A 29 0.93 3.22 -11.81
CA GLY A 29 0.50 2.13 -10.94
C GLY A 29 1.59 1.05 -10.81
N MET A 30 1.85 0.62 -9.58
CA MET A 30 2.86 -0.38 -9.28
C MET A 30 2.25 -1.77 -9.21
N THR A 31 3.02 -2.76 -9.65
CA THR A 31 2.63 -4.17 -9.62
C THR A 31 2.98 -4.76 -8.26
N LEU A 32 2.04 -5.48 -7.66
CA LEU A 32 2.25 -6.18 -6.40
C LEU A 32 2.98 -7.51 -6.64
N HIS A 33 4.01 -7.78 -5.85
CA HIS A 33 4.78 -9.01 -5.88
C HIS A 33 4.89 -9.59 -4.47
N ASP A 34 4.72 -10.90 -4.36
CA ASP A 34 4.99 -11.62 -3.12
C ASP A 34 6.51 -11.79 -2.94
N LEU A 35 7.00 -11.46 -1.75
CA LEU A 35 8.39 -11.67 -1.37
C LEU A 35 8.55 -13.00 -0.64
N ARG A 36 9.77 -13.53 -0.66
CA ARG A 36 10.09 -14.85 -0.05
C ARG A 36 10.00 -14.84 1.48
N ASP A 37 10.07 -13.68 2.10
CA ASP A 37 9.88 -13.48 3.54
C ASP A 37 8.40 -13.44 3.96
N GLY A 38 7.46 -13.63 3.02
CA GLY A 38 6.02 -13.61 3.29
C GLY A 38 5.41 -12.21 3.34
N ASP A 39 6.23 -11.18 3.11
CA ASP A 39 5.79 -9.81 2.88
C ASP A 39 5.42 -9.62 1.39
N GLN A 40 4.86 -8.46 1.05
CA GLN A 40 4.59 -8.07 -0.32
C GLN A 40 5.35 -6.79 -0.67
N ALA A 41 5.67 -6.60 -1.94
CA ALA A 41 6.30 -5.39 -2.43
C ALA A 41 5.62 -4.88 -3.69
N TYR A 42 5.50 -3.57 -3.79
CA TYR A 42 5.09 -2.89 -5.00
C TYR A 42 6.32 -2.59 -5.84
N TRP A 43 6.29 -2.95 -7.13
CA TRP A 43 7.37 -2.72 -8.08
C TRP A 43 6.90 -1.90 -9.28
N CYS A 44 7.71 -0.94 -9.68
CA CYS A 44 7.54 -0.15 -10.89
C CYS A 44 8.52 -0.66 -11.96
N HIS A 45 8.00 -1.36 -12.97
CA HIS A 45 8.82 -1.84 -14.09
C HIS A 45 9.50 -0.71 -14.89
N PRO A 46 8.83 0.41 -15.22
CA PRO A 46 9.47 1.52 -15.95
C PRO A 46 10.66 2.16 -15.22
N CYS A 47 10.55 2.34 -13.90
CA CYS A 47 11.59 3.03 -13.11
C CYS A 47 12.61 2.08 -12.48
N GLY A 48 12.35 0.76 -12.51
CA GLY A 48 13.18 -0.23 -11.81
C GLY A 48 13.24 0.00 -10.30
N ALA A 49 12.16 0.51 -9.70
CA ALA A 49 12.10 0.86 -8.29
C ALA A 49 10.90 0.23 -7.62
N GLY A 50 11.06 -0.22 -6.37
CA GLY A 50 10.00 -0.80 -5.58
C GLY A 50 10.10 -0.46 -4.10
N HIS A 51 9.02 -0.69 -3.37
CA HIS A 51 8.96 -0.53 -1.93
C HIS A 51 8.12 -1.64 -1.31
N ARG A 52 8.29 -1.89 -0.01
CA ARG A 52 7.49 -2.89 0.70
C ARG A 52 6.06 -2.40 0.87
N ALA A 53 5.10 -3.31 0.82
CA ALA A 53 3.70 -3.01 1.12
C ALA A 53 3.52 -2.64 2.60
N SER A 54 4.33 -3.23 3.48
CA SER A 54 4.41 -2.92 4.91
C SER A 54 5.03 -1.55 5.23
N ASP A 55 5.82 -0.99 4.32
CA ASP A 55 6.52 0.30 4.51
C ASP A 55 6.46 1.14 3.22
N PRO A 56 5.28 1.72 2.89
CA PRO A 56 5.13 2.56 1.72
C PRO A 56 5.71 3.96 1.94
N PRO A 57 6.46 4.51 0.97
CA PRO A 57 6.88 5.91 1.02
C PRO A 57 5.66 6.85 0.98
N PRO A 58 5.75 8.06 1.55
CA PRO A 58 4.61 8.99 1.62
C PRO A 58 3.99 9.34 0.26
N ALA A 59 4.80 9.36 -0.80
CA ALA A 59 4.38 9.66 -2.17
C ALA A 59 3.95 8.42 -2.98
N ALA A 60 3.94 7.23 -2.39
CA ALA A 60 3.59 5.99 -3.08
C ALA A 60 2.12 5.59 -2.96
N LEU A 61 1.35 6.29 -2.13
CA LEU A 61 -0.09 6.08 -1.97
C LEU A 61 -0.85 7.23 -2.62
N ARG A 62 -1.59 6.92 -3.69
CA ARG A 62 -2.50 7.87 -4.32
C ARG A 62 -3.92 7.57 -3.87
N LEU A 63 -4.64 8.59 -3.39
CA LEU A 63 -6.08 8.47 -3.13
C LEU A 63 -6.79 8.14 -4.45
N LEU A 64 -7.51 7.02 -4.48
CA LEU A 64 -8.43 6.74 -5.56
C LEU A 64 -9.58 7.75 -5.47
N PRO A 65 -9.97 8.40 -6.59
CA PRO A 65 -11.19 9.18 -6.60
C PRO A 65 -12.32 8.22 -6.26
N ARG A 66 -12.99 8.45 -5.11
CA ARG A 66 -14.16 7.68 -4.69
C ARG A 66 -15.06 7.51 -5.91
N ALA A 67 -15.32 6.28 -6.32
CA ALA A 67 -16.44 6.01 -7.19
C ALA A 67 -17.67 6.57 -6.45
N GLY A 68 -18.25 7.64 -7.01
CA GLY A 68 -19.50 8.21 -6.53
C GLY A 68 -20.64 7.21 -6.67
#